data_AF-A0A832WVW2-F1
#
_entry.id   AF-A0A832WVW2-F1
#
_cell.length_a   1.000
_cell.length_b   1.000
_cell.length_c   1.000
_cell.angle_alpha   90.00
_cell.angle_beta   90.00
_cell.angle_gamma   90.00
#
_symmetry.space_group_name_H-M   'P 1'
#
loop_
_entity.id
_entity.type
_entity.pdbx_description
1 polymer ?
#
loop_
_entity_poly.entity_id
_entity_poly.type
_entity_poly.pdbx_seq_one_letter_code
_entity_poly.pdbx_strand_id
1 'polypeptide(L)'
;MKSKKQKSKEILLKFKKTQTPKELDENLYQFERQLKEVDVNYYLKESENPFIYFIENDKPEELIKQLEVNEEYCILPVICVINNMNYITSTILRKIRHKLCYKDTFKINCHMDTYCISQTKESMENELTKRLENIIKIENSANNPVWTINLYVVGDITAINIKNTKNNRISNVWT
;
A
#
# COMPACT_ATOMS: atom_id res chain seq x y z
N MET A 1 -11.21 -4.88 26.22
CA MET A 1 -10.00 -5.40 25.52
C MET A 1 -9.31 -4.25 24.78
N LYS A 2 -8.10 -3.86 25.19
CA LYS A 2 -7.28 -2.92 24.39
C LYS A 2 -6.80 -3.67 23.16
N SER A 3 -7.27 -3.31 21.96
CA SER A 3 -6.75 -3.90 20.73
C SER A 3 -5.28 -3.52 20.61
N LYS A 4 -4.38 -4.51 20.65
CA LYS A 4 -2.98 -4.28 20.29
C LYS A 4 -2.99 -3.75 18.86
N LYS A 5 -2.55 -2.51 18.69
CA LYS A 5 -2.42 -1.85 17.39
C LYS A 5 -1.40 -2.69 16.61
N GLN A 6 -1.87 -3.57 15.72
CA GLN A 6 -0.99 -4.35 14.85
C GLN A 6 -0.29 -3.33 13.94
N LYS A 7 0.95 -2.98 14.30
CA LYS A 7 1.80 -2.18 13.43
C LYS A 7 2.09 -3.07 12.24
N SER A 8 1.91 -2.51 11.04
CA SER A 8 2.41 -3.23 9.88
C SER A 8 3.91 -3.34 10.00
N LYS A 9 4.45 -4.50 9.65
CA LYS A 9 5.90 -4.75 9.60
C LYS A 9 6.42 -4.74 8.16
N GLU A 10 5.54 -4.53 7.20
CA GLU A 10 5.84 -4.76 5.79
C GLU A 10 6.00 -3.43 5.04
N ILE A 11 6.99 -3.41 4.16
CA ILE A 11 7.27 -2.32 3.23
C ILE A 11 7.24 -2.91 1.83
N LEU A 12 6.58 -2.22 0.91
CA LEU A 12 6.69 -2.47 -0.52
C LEU A 12 7.86 -1.65 -1.05
N LEU A 13 8.83 -2.31 -1.68
CA LEU A 13 9.84 -1.70 -2.52
C LEU A 13 9.48 -1.98 -3.97
N LYS A 14 9.32 -0.93 -4.77
CA LYS A 14 9.03 -1.04 -6.20
C LYS A 14 10.04 -0.23 -7.00
N PHE A 15 10.88 -0.89 -7.77
CA PHE A 15 11.78 -0.23 -8.72
C PHE A 15 10.97 0.32 -9.90
N LYS A 16 11.35 1.50 -10.40
CA LYS A 16 10.87 1.96 -11.70
C LYS A 16 11.40 0.99 -12.76
N LYS A 17 10.63 0.79 -13.84
CA LYS A 17 11.03 -0.12 -14.93
C LYS A 17 12.43 0.27 -15.43
N THR A 18 13.41 -0.60 -15.20
CA THR A 18 14.75 -0.48 -15.76
C THR A 18 14.74 -1.00 -17.20
N GLN A 19 15.73 -0.60 -17.99
CA GLN A 19 15.82 -1.03 -19.39
C GLN A 19 16.36 -2.46 -19.51
N THR A 20 17.13 -2.90 -18.52
CA THR A 20 17.77 -4.22 -18.51
C THR A 20 17.68 -4.93 -17.15
N PRO A 21 17.74 -6.28 -17.11
CA PRO A 21 17.85 -7.04 -15.86
C PRO A 21 19.10 -6.69 -15.04
N LYS A 22 20.22 -6.42 -15.73
CA LYS A 22 21.48 -6.06 -15.07
C LYS A 22 21.36 -4.75 -14.27
N GLU A 23 20.68 -3.75 -14.81
CA GLU A 23 20.38 -2.50 -14.09
C GLU A 23 19.51 -2.75 -12.85
N LEU A 24 18.55 -3.68 -12.92
CA LEU A 24 17.73 -4.03 -11.78
C LEU A 24 18.56 -4.67 -10.66
N ASP A 25 19.45 -5.59 -11.01
CA ASP A 25 20.35 -6.24 -10.05
C ASP A 25 21.31 -5.22 -9.40
N GLU A 26 21.86 -4.30 -10.19
CA GLU A 26 22.72 -3.23 -9.70
C GLU A 26 21.95 -2.30 -8.73
N ASN A 27 20.74 -1.90 -9.10
CA ASN A 27 19.87 -1.08 -8.26
C ASN A 27 19.47 -1.78 -6.96
N LEU A 28 19.17 -3.08 -7.03
CA LEU A 28 18.87 -3.90 -5.86
C LEU A 28 20.08 -3.98 -4.93
N TYR A 29 21.27 -4.25 -5.48
CA TYR A 29 22.50 -4.33 -4.70
C TYR A 29 22.83 -3.02 -3.98
N GLN A 30 22.67 -1.87 -4.65
CA GLN A 30 22.87 -0.57 -4.01
C GLN A 30 21.83 -0.32 -2.92
N PHE A 31 20.57 -0.66 -3.17
CA PHE A 31 19.50 -0.54 -2.17
C PHE A 31 19.79 -1.39 -0.92
N GLU A 32 20.19 -2.65 -1.10
CA GLU A 32 20.54 -3.52 0.03
C GLU A 32 21.75 -3.03 0.82
N ARG A 33 22.74 -2.42 0.16
CA ARG A 33 23.87 -1.78 0.84
C ARG A 33 23.41 -0.62 1.71
N GLN A 34 22.63 0.30 1.16
CA GLN A 34 22.04 1.41 1.92
C GLN A 34 21.20 0.89 3.09
N LEU A 35 20.41 -0.16 2.86
CA LEU A 35 19.55 -0.73 3.88
C LEU A 35 20.35 -1.29 5.05
N LYS A 36 21.45 -2.02 4.79
CA LYS A 36 22.36 -2.56 5.81
C LYS A 36 23.08 -1.50 6.64
N GLU A 37 23.33 -0.31 6.07
CA GLU A 37 23.91 0.82 6.79
C GLU A 37 22.91 1.43 7.79
N VAL A 38 21.61 1.32 7.51
CA VAL A 38 20.53 1.89 8.31
C VAL A 38 20.00 0.92 9.37
N ASP A 39 19.68 -0.32 8.97
CA ASP A 39 19.18 -1.37 9.85
C ASP A 39 19.64 -2.73 9.34
N VAL A 40 20.23 -3.54 10.21
CA VAL A 40 20.66 -4.90 9.90
C VAL A 40 19.56 -5.94 10.15
N ASN A 41 18.47 -5.56 10.82
CA ASN A 41 17.37 -6.45 11.19
C ASN A 41 16.19 -6.30 10.23
N TYR A 42 16.44 -6.61 8.96
CA TYR A 42 15.40 -6.71 7.94
C TYR A 42 15.39 -8.07 7.28
N TYR A 43 14.25 -8.43 6.69
CA TYR A 43 14.16 -9.57 5.78
C TYR A 43 13.57 -9.12 4.45
N LEU A 44 14.32 -9.32 3.37
CA LEU A 44 13.92 -8.99 2.01
C LEU A 44 13.31 -10.23 1.35
N LYS A 45 12.09 -10.09 0.84
CA LYS A 45 11.34 -11.12 0.14
C LYS A 45 11.18 -10.72 -1.32
N GLU A 46 11.54 -11.65 -2.20
CA GLU A 46 11.21 -11.57 -3.62
C GLU A 46 9.70 -11.72 -3.84
N SER A 47 9.22 -11.19 -4.96
CA SER A 47 7.84 -11.35 -5.40
C SER A 47 7.78 -11.94 -6.81
N GLU A 48 6.57 -12.29 -7.29
CA GLU A 48 6.38 -12.74 -8.67
C GLU A 48 6.82 -11.67 -9.69
N ASN A 49 6.79 -10.39 -9.31
CA ASN A 49 7.27 -9.31 -10.13
C ASN A 49 8.73 -8.99 -9.79
N PRO A 50 9.68 -9.13 -10.73
CA PRO A 50 11.10 -8.89 -10.45
C PRO A 50 11.39 -7.43 -10.04
N PHE A 51 10.51 -6.49 -10.37
CA PHE A 51 10.64 -5.09 -9.98
C PHE A 51 10.06 -4.78 -8.59
N ILE A 52 9.49 -5.76 -7.90
CA ILE A 52 8.83 -5.58 -6.61
C ILE A 52 9.39 -6.54 -5.57
N TYR A 53 9.72 -5.97 -4.41
CA TYR A 53 10.20 -6.69 -3.25
C TYR A 53 9.38 -6.28 -2.02
N PHE A 54 9.31 -7.17 -1.04
CA PHE A 54 8.74 -6.88 0.27
C PHE A 54 9.81 -6.91 1.33
N ILE A 55 9.86 -5.89 2.18
CA ILE A 55 10.79 -5.83 3.30
C ILE A 55 9.99 -6.00 4.59
N GLU A 56 10.38 -6.96 5.41
CA GLU A 56 9.90 -7.09 6.78
C GLU A 56 10.84 -6.40 7.75
N ASN A 57 10.30 -5.48 8.53
CA ASN A 57 11.01 -4.72 9.55
C ASN A 57 10.07 -4.39 10.70
N ASP A 58 10.57 -4.37 11.95
CA ASP A 58 9.74 -4.07 13.12
C ASP A 58 9.26 -2.61 13.20
N LYS A 59 9.93 -1.71 12.48
CA LYS A 59 9.70 -0.26 12.48
C LYS A 59 9.72 0.32 11.06
N PRO A 60 8.79 -0.08 10.18
CA PRO A 60 8.89 0.26 8.77
C PRO A 60 8.79 1.77 8.48
N GLU A 61 8.02 2.52 9.28
CA GLU A 61 7.94 3.97 9.13
C GLU A 61 9.22 4.70 9.53
N GLU A 62 10.03 4.16 10.46
CA GLU A 62 11.34 4.73 10.83
C GLU A 62 12.35 4.41 9.74
N LEU A 63 12.39 3.16 9.29
CA LEU A 63 13.26 2.70 8.22
C LEU A 63 13.07 3.51 6.92
N ILE A 64 11.82 3.70 6.50
CA ILE A 64 11.48 4.48 5.29
C ILE A 64 11.97 5.93 5.39
N LYS A 65 12.01 6.54 6.58
CA LYS A 65 12.48 7.92 6.76
C LYS A 65 14.00 8.04 6.71
N GLN A 66 14.70 6.97 7.06
CA GLN A 66 16.16 6.92 7.07
C GLN A 66 16.71 6.56 5.69
N LEU A 67 15.96 5.81 4.90
CA LEU A 67 16.26 5.58 3.49
C LEU A 67 16.07 6.87 2.71
N GLU A 68 17.10 7.28 1.97
CA GLU A 68 17.02 8.47 1.10
C GLU A 68 15.98 8.25 0.01
N VAL A 69 15.16 9.27 -0.25
CA VAL A 69 14.20 9.24 -1.35
C VAL A 69 14.98 9.29 -2.67
N ASN A 70 15.15 8.13 -3.30
CA ASN A 70 15.72 8.02 -4.63
C ASN A 70 14.58 8.06 -5.68
N GLU A 71 14.84 8.72 -6.82
CA GLU A 71 13.92 8.71 -7.95
C GLU A 71 13.77 7.31 -8.58
N GLU A 72 14.70 6.38 -8.38
CA GLU A 72 14.72 5.08 -9.07
C GLU A 72 13.74 4.05 -8.49
N TYR A 73 13.28 4.25 -7.25
CA TYR A 73 12.40 3.30 -6.58
C TYR A 73 11.36 4.00 -5.69
N CYS A 74 10.30 3.26 -5.35
CA CYS A 74 9.26 3.70 -4.45
C CYS A 74 9.24 2.77 -3.23
N ILE A 75 9.38 3.34 -2.03
CA ILE A 75 9.21 2.62 -0.76
C ILE A 75 7.96 3.10 -0.04
N LEU A 76 7.11 2.17 0.38
CA LEU A 76 5.84 2.49 1.04
C LEU A 76 5.55 1.48 2.15
N PRO A 77 5.04 1.92 3.32
CA PRO A 77 4.57 0.98 4.32
C PRO A 77 3.25 0.38 3.82
N VAL A 78 3.15 -0.95 3.83
CA VAL A 78 1.99 -1.69 3.31
C VAL A 78 1.51 -2.70 4.33
N ILE A 79 0.30 -3.20 4.18
CA ILE A 79 -0.17 -4.42 4.86
C ILE A 79 -0.40 -5.44 3.76
N CYS A 80 0.34 -6.54 3.77
CA CYS A 80 0.18 -7.61 2.80
C CYS A 80 -0.93 -8.56 3.23
N VAL A 81 -1.75 -8.95 2.26
CA VAL A 81 -2.80 -9.95 2.43
C VAL A 81 -2.81 -10.88 1.23
N ILE A 82 -3.39 -12.06 1.40
CA ILE A 82 -3.72 -12.93 0.28
C ILE A 82 -4.64 -12.16 -0.68
N ASN A 83 -4.37 -12.26 -1.98
CA ASN A 83 -5.12 -11.63 -3.06
C ASN A 83 -6.53 -12.24 -3.17
N ASN A 84 -7.39 -11.80 -2.26
CA ASN A 84 -8.76 -12.24 -2.13
C ASN A 84 -9.58 -11.06 -1.61
N MET A 85 -10.68 -10.79 -2.31
CA MET A 85 -11.49 -9.60 -2.04
C MET A 85 -12.01 -9.51 -0.60
N ASN A 86 -12.27 -10.64 0.08
CA ASN A 86 -12.73 -10.64 1.47
C ASN A 86 -11.59 -10.25 2.45
N TYR A 87 -10.38 -10.77 2.24
CA TYR A 87 -9.20 -10.41 3.06
C TYR A 87 -8.79 -8.95 2.84
N ILE A 88 -8.86 -8.48 1.59
CA ILE A 88 -8.59 -7.08 1.24
C ILE A 88 -9.62 -6.16 1.92
N THR A 89 -10.91 -6.43 1.74
CA THR A 89 -12.01 -5.64 2.31
C THR A 89 -11.89 -5.58 3.83
N SER A 90 -11.75 -6.73 4.50
CA SER A 90 -11.67 -6.78 5.96
C SER A 90 -10.45 -6.04 6.53
N THR A 91 -9.31 -6.10 5.84
CA THR A 91 -8.08 -5.39 6.24
C THR A 91 -8.24 -3.88 6.13
N ILE A 92 -8.84 -3.39 5.05
CA ILE A 92 -9.16 -1.97 4.88
C ILE A 92 -10.09 -1.51 6.00
N LEU A 93 -11.20 -2.22 6.21
CA LEU A 93 -12.19 -1.89 7.24
C LEU A 93 -11.56 -1.84 8.62
N ARG A 94 -10.71 -2.81 8.97
CA ARG A 94 -10.01 -2.82 10.26
C ARG A 94 -9.13 -1.58 10.47
N LYS A 95 -8.55 -1.01 9.41
CA LYS A 95 -7.69 0.18 9.48
C LYS A 95 -8.49 1.48 9.61
N ILE A 96 -9.60 1.60 8.88
CA ILE A 96 -10.30 2.87 8.71
C ILE A 96 -11.59 2.99 9.54
N ARG A 97 -12.34 1.90 9.77
CA ARG A 97 -13.72 1.93 10.31
C ARG A 97 -13.88 2.75 11.58
N HIS A 98 -12.96 2.63 12.53
CA HIS A 98 -13.03 3.35 13.82
C HIS A 98 -12.55 4.81 13.75
N LYS A 99 -12.13 5.28 12.57
CA LYS A 99 -11.61 6.63 12.33
C LYS A 99 -12.46 7.41 11.34
N LEU A 100 -13.50 6.78 10.78
CA LEU A 100 -14.38 7.38 9.79
C LEU A 100 -15.26 8.45 10.43
N CYS A 101 -15.47 9.54 9.70
CA CYS A 101 -16.50 10.53 9.95
C CYS A 101 -17.58 10.43 8.86
N TYR A 102 -18.81 10.86 9.15
CA TYR A 102 -19.94 10.77 8.22
C TYR A 102 -19.69 11.46 6.87
N LYS A 103 -18.95 12.58 6.87
CA LYS A 103 -18.58 13.33 5.65
C LYS A 103 -17.25 12.90 5.03
N ASP A 104 -16.62 11.84 5.55
CA ASP A 104 -15.39 11.34 4.92
C ASP A 104 -15.73 10.75 3.55
N THR A 105 -14.78 10.82 2.64
CA THR A 105 -14.83 10.17 1.32
C THR A 105 -13.59 9.29 1.15
N PHE A 106 -13.64 8.34 0.23
CA PHE A 106 -12.48 7.52 -0.08
C PHE A 106 -12.22 7.44 -1.59
N LYS A 107 -11.01 7.00 -1.96
CA LYS A 107 -10.62 6.64 -3.33
C LYS A 107 -9.83 5.35 -3.28
N ILE A 108 -10.11 4.43 -4.20
CA ILE A 108 -9.33 3.22 -4.41
C ILE A 108 -8.47 3.41 -5.65
N ASN A 109 -7.19 3.06 -5.56
CA ASN A 109 -6.28 2.95 -6.69
C ASN A 109 -5.68 1.54 -6.71
N CYS A 110 -5.92 0.79 -7.77
CA CYS A 110 -5.30 -0.50 -8.00
C CYS A 110 -4.10 -0.37 -8.95
N HIS A 111 -3.00 -1.01 -8.55
CA HIS A 111 -1.79 -1.20 -9.34
C HIS A 111 -1.68 -2.70 -9.63
N MET A 112 -1.96 -3.07 -10.88
CA MET A 112 -1.85 -4.45 -11.33
C MET A 112 -0.40 -4.71 -11.74
N ASP A 113 0.38 -5.24 -10.81
CA ASP A 113 1.79 -5.55 -10.99
C ASP A 113 2.01 -7.07 -11.09
N THR A 114 0.99 -7.81 -11.51
CA THR A 114 1.00 -9.27 -11.71
C THR A 114 1.13 -9.60 -13.19
N TYR A 115 1.84 -10.68 -13.53
CA TYR A 115 1.87 -11.22 -14.89
C TYR A 115 0.68 -12.14 -15.17
N CYS A 116 0.07 -12.69 -14.12
CA CYS A 116 -1.17 -13.46 -14.19
C CYS A 116 -2.39 -12.56 -13.96
N ILE A 117 -3.11 -12.22 -15.03
CA ILE A 117 -4.30 -11.35 -14.98
C ILE A 117 -5.56 -12.21 -14.85
N SER A 118 -5.99 -12.48 -13.62
CA SER A 118 -7.32 -13.08 -13.35
C SER A 118 -8.44 -12.05 -13.29
N GLN A 119 -8.12 -10.79 -12.97
CA GLN A 119 -9.04 -9.67 -12.86
C GLN A 119 -8.40 -8.39 -13.40
N THR A 120 -9.20 -7.50 -13.98
CA THR A 120 -8.72 -6.19 -14.42
C THR A 120 -8.70 -5.20 -13.26
N LYS A 121 -7.84 -4.18 -13.38
CA LYS A 121 -7.77 -3.04 -12.46
C LYS A 121 -9.17 -2.47 -12.16
N GLU A 122 -9.90 -2.15 -13.21
CA GLU A 122 -11.23 -1.53 -13.14
C GLU A 122 -12.24 -2.45 -12.44
N SER A 123 -12.24 -3.75 -12.78
CA SER A 123 -13.14 -4.71 -12.13
C SER A 123 -12.89 -4.78 -10.62
N MET A 124 -11.63 -4.78 -10.20
CA MET A 124 -11.25 -4.84 -8.79
C MET A 124 -11.63 -3.55 -8.05
N GLU A 125 -11.33 -2.38 -8.64
CA GLU A 125 -11.70 -1.07 -8.10
C GLU A 125 -13.21 -0.95 -7.92
N ASN A 126 -13.99 -1.34 -8.94
CA ASN A 126 -15.45 -1.29 -8.92
C ASN A 126 -16.05 -2.23 -7.87
N GLU A 127 -15.57 -3.47 -7.79
CA GLU A 127 -16.07 -4.44 -6.82
C GLU A 127 -15.78 -3.97 -5.39
N LEU A 128 -14.54 -3.54 -5.11
CA LEU A 128 -14.16 -3.10 -3.78
C LEU A 128 -14.87 -1.80 -3.39
N THR A 129 -15.06 -0.87 -4.33
CA THR A 129 -15.85 0.36 -4.09
C THR A 129 -17.25 0.01 -3.60
N LYS A 130 -17.98 -0.83 -4.35
CA LYS A 130 -19.34 -1.27 -3.98
C LYS A 130 -19.37 -1.93 -2.61
N ARG A 131 -18.41 -2.80 -2.30
CA ARG A 131 -18.31 -3.48 -1.00
C ARG A 131 -18.10 -2.48 0.13
N LEU A 132 -17.19 -1.52 -0.03
CA LEU A 132 -16.94 -0.52 1.00
C LEU A 132 -18.14 0.42 1.19
N GLU A 133 -18.70 0.99 0.12
CA GLU A 133 -19.89 1.87 0.21
C GLU A 133 -21.04 1.17 0.94
N ASN A 134 -21.27 -0.12 0.65
CA ASN A 134 -22.30 -0.91 1.30
C ASN A 134 -22.08 -1.07 2.82
N ILE A 135 -20.83 -1.22 3.26
CA ILE A 135 -20.47 -1.53 4.65
C ILE A 135 -20.27 -0.27 5.50
N ILE A 136 -19.54 0.72 5.00
CA ILE A 136 -19.13 1.92 5.77
C ILE A 136 -19.96 3.16 5.49
N LYS A 137 -20.84 3.14 4.47
CA LYS A 137 -21.79 4.23 4.16
C LYS A 137 -21.13 5.59 3.96
N ILE A 138 -19.91 5.61 3.41
CA ILE A 138 -19.24 6.81 2.91
C ILE A 138 -19.04 6.69 1.40
N GLU A 139 -18.98 7.81 0.70
CA GLU A 139 -18.95 7.86 -0.76
C GLU A 139 -17.52 7.78 -1.32
N ASN A 140 -17.39 7.20 -2.51
CA ASN A 140 -16.19 7.31 -3.31
C ASN A 140 -16.06 8.73 -3.91
N SER A 141 -14.89 9.34 -3.82
CA SER A 141 -14.58 10.64 -4.45
C SER A 141 -13.20 10.63 -5.07
N ALA A 142 -13.14 10.77 -6.40
CA ALA A 142 -11.88 10.84 -7.13
C ALA A 142 -11.11 12.15 -6.88
N ASN A 143 -11.83 13.25 -6.62
CA ASN A 143 -11.28 14.60 -6.58
C ASN A 143 -10.79 14.97 -5.18
N ASN A 144 -11.61 14.73 -4.16
CA ASN A 144 -11.30 15.14 -2.77
C ASN A 144 -11.45 13.96 -1.79
N PRO A 145 -10.67 12.87 -1.93
CA PRO A 145 -10.72 11.77 -0.97
C PRO A 145 -10.09 12.17 0.38
N VAL A 146 -10.77 11.84 1.48
CA VAL A 146 -10.16 11.85 2.82
C VAL A 146 -9.26 10.63 3.01
N TRP A 147 -9.66 9.50 2.43
CA TRP A 147 -8.92 8.24 2.49
C TRP A 147 -8.48 7.80 1.11
N THR A 148 -7.18 7.64 0.89
CA THR A 148 -6.66 7.02 -0.33
C THR A 148 -6.19 5.61 -0.01
N ILE A 149 -6.81 4.62 -0.66
CA ILE A 149 -6.52 3.20 -0.52
C ILE A 149 -5.79 2.75 -1.79
N ASN A 150 -4.48 2.51 -1.69
CA ASN A 150 -3.69 1.98 -2.80
C ASN A 150 -3.51 0.48 -2.60
N LEU A 151 -3.83 -0.29 -3.64
CA LEU A 151 -3.66 -1.74 -3.70
C LEU A 151 -2.60 -2.06 -4.75
N TYR A 152 -1.56 -2.78 -4.34
CA TYR A 152 -0.54 -3.31 -5.24
C TYR A 152 -0.74 -4.82 -5.34
N VAL A 153 -1.28 -5.27 -6.46
CA VAL A 153 -1.60 -6.67 -6.71
C VAL A 153 -0.39 -7.32 -7.38
N VAL A 154 0.24 -8.25 -6.67
CA VAL A 154 1.48 -8.92 -7.06
C VAL A 154 1.28 -10.43 -6.87
N GLY A 155 0.80 -11.09 -7.93
CA GLY A 155 0.42 -12.50 -7.87
C GLY A 155 -0.67 -12.79 -6.85
N ASP A 156 -0.37 -13.72 -5.94
CA ASP A 156 -1.23 -14.15 -4.84
C ASP A 156 -1.23 -13.19 -3.65
N ILE A 157 -0.44 -12.12 -3.69
CA ILE A 157 -0.33 -11.14 -2.61
C ILE A 157 -0.89 -9.79 -3.07
N THR A 158 -1.64 -9.13 -2.19
CA THR A 158 -2.03 -7.73 -2.35
C THR A 158 -1.45 -6.91 -1.22
N ALA A 159 -0.63 -5.92 -1.55
CA ALA A 159 -0.07 -4.97 -0.61
C ALA A 159 -0.98 -3.74 -0.50
N ILE A 160 -1.44 -3.42 0.70
CA ILE A 160 -2.41 -2.37 0.95
C ILE A 160 -1.73 -1.18 1.64
N ASN A 161 -1.69 -0.03 0.99
CA ASN A 161 -1.29 1.25 1.59
C ASN A 161 -2.50 2.16 1.77
N ILE A 162 -2.74 2.68 2.97
CA ILE A 162 -3.87 3.57 3.25
C ILE A 162 -3.35 4.89 3.81
N LYS A 163 -3.61 5.98 3.08
CA LYS A 163 -3.27 7.35 3.48
C LYS A 163 -4.52 8.10 3.91
N ASN A 164 -4.39 8.92 4.95
CA ASN A 164 -5.44 9.84 5.41
C ASN A 164 -4.97 11.28 5.21
N THR A 165 -5.69 12.02 4.38
CA THR A 165 -5.47 13.45 4.14
C THR A 165 -6.37 14.24 5.09
N LYS A 166 -5.89 14.47 6.32
CA LYS A 166 -6.64 15.21 7.36
C LYS A 166 -7.03 16.63 6.92
N ASN A 167 -6.28 17.23 6.00
CA ASN A 167 -6.51 18.60 5.52
C ASN A 167 -7.88 18.76 4.83
N ASN A 168 -8.40 17.70 4.20
CA ASN A 168 -9.71 17.72 3.53
C ASN A 168 -10.90 17.65 4.50
N ARG A 169 -10.66 17.38 5.80
CA ARG A 169 -11.74 17.41 6.81
C ARG A 169 -12.13 18.84 7.21
N ILE A 170 -11.22 19.81 7.07
CA ILE A 170 -11.40 21.18 7.55
C ILE A 170 -12.20 22.02 6.54
N SER A 171 -12.09 21.73 5.24
CA SER A 171 -12.82 22.45 4.19
C SER A 171 -14.34 22.22 4.20
N ASN A 172 -14.81 21.10 4.76
CA ASN A 172 -16.24 20.71 4.75
C ASN A 172 -17.01 21.13 6.03
N VAL A 173 -16.40 21.98 6.87
CA VAL A 173 -16.99 22.49 8.11
C VAL A 173 -17.56 23.91 7.95
N TRP A 174 -17.27 24.59 6.84
CA TRP A 174 -17.65 25.99 6.59
C TRP A 174 -18.44 26.20 5.28
N THR A 175 -19.34 25.28 4.97
CA THR A 175 -20.39 25.41 3.94
C THR A 175 -21.65 24.74 4.44
#